data_AF-A0A077Y039-F1
#
_entry.id   AF-A0A077Y039-F1
#
_cell.length_a   1.000
_cell.length_b   1.000
_cell.length_c   1.000
_cell.angle_alpha   90.00
_cell.angle_beta   90.00
_cell.angle_gamma   90.00
#
_symmetry.space_group_name_H-M   'P 1'
#
loop_
_entity.id
_entity.type
_entity.pdbx_description
1 polymer ?
#
loop_
_entity_poly.entity_id
_entity_poly.type
_entity_poly.pdbx_seq_one_letter_code
_entity_poly.pdbx_strand_id
1 'polypeptide(L)' 'MDGREKTGIYDAYQSVIKELNLPIMGTRIMDSKRFRKETDDTAGYVFRSSLLPAEIQLMKVTKLDLFVEEFLKITQL' A
#
# COMPACT_ATOMS: atom_id res chain seq x y z
N MET A 1 -9.86 -9.42 -1.39
CA MET A 1 -10.09 -9.45 0.06
C MET A 1 -11.59 -9.54 0.25
N ASP A 2 -12.09 -10.59 0.92
CA ASP A 2 -13.52 -10.69 1.21
C ASP A 2 -13.97 -9.43 1.98
N GLY A 3 -14.95 -8.71 1.43
CA GLY A 3 -15.31 -7.36 1.88
C GLY A 3 -16.17 -7.33 3.14
N ARG A 4 -16.59 -8.49 3.65
CA ARG A 4 -17.64 -8.60 4.68
C ARG A 4 -17.11 -8.84 6.09
N GLU A 5 -15.94 -9.45 6.25
CA GLU A 5 -15.39 -9.80 7.58
C GLU A 5 -14.48 -8.71 8.20
N LYS A 6 -14.05 -7.72 7.41
CA LYS A 6 -12.94 -6.81 7.81
C LYS A 6 -13.33 -5.42 8.29
N THR A 7 -14.57 -4.96 8.11
CA THR A 7 -14.95 -3.57 8.44
C THR A 7 -14.75 -3.25 9.92
N GLY A 8 -15.24 -4.10 10.84
CA GLY A 8 -15.13 -3.84 12.27
C GLY A 8 -13.70 -3.72 12.81
N ILE A 9 -12.77 -4.53 12.29
CA ILE A 9 -11.35 -4.46 12.68
C ILE A 9 -10.72 -3.16 12.15
N TYR A 10 -10.97 -2.80 10.89
CA TYR A 10 -10.46 -1.54 10.35
C TYR A 10 -11.05 -0.33 11.06
N ASP A 11 -12.31 -0.38 11.47
CA ASP A 11 -12.96 0.69 12.22
C ASP A 11 -12.34 0.84 13.62
N ALA A 12 -12.02 -0.27 14.29
CA ALA A 12 -11.31 -0.26 15.57
C ALA A 12 -9.88 0.31 15.45
N TYR A 13 -9.13 -0.06 14.41
CA TYR A 13 -7.84 0.58 14.14
C TYR A 13 -8.02 2.08 13.89
N GLN A 14 -9.02 2.46 13.09
CA GLN A 14 -9.26 3.86 12.77
C GLN A 14 -9.61 4.68 14.02
N SER A 15 -10.38 4.13 14.97
CA SER A 15 -10.72 4.82 16.21
C SER A 15 -9.48 5.04 17.08
N VAL A 16 -8.66 4.01 17.30
CA VAL A 16 -7.43 4.11 18.10
C VAL A 16 -6.46 5.12 17.49
N ILE A 17 -6.27 5.08 16.16
CA ILE A 17 -5.33 5.99 15.50
C ILE A 17 -5.81 7.44 15.59
N LYS A 18 -7.14 7.67 15.51
CA LYS A 18 -7.74 9.00 15.74
C LYS A 18 -7.56 9.47 17.18
N GLU A 19 -7.76 8.59 18.16
CA GLU A 19 -7.55 8.91 19.58
C GLU A 19 -6.09 9.32 19.86
N LEU A 20 -5.14 8.73 19.15
CA LEU A 20 -3.72 9.06 19.25
C LEU A 20 -3.31 10.29 18.44
N ASN A 21 -4.23 10.95 17.73
CA ASN A 21 -3.96 12.07 16.82
C ASN A 21 -2.84 11.80 15.81
N LEU A 22 -2.67 10.54 15.39
CA LEU A 22 -1.67 10.21 14.40
C LEU A 22 -2.23 10.54 13.01
N PRO A 23 -1.47 11.30 12.18
CA PRO A 23 -1.87 11.53 10.80
C PRO A 23 -1.86 10.20 10.03
N ILE A 24 -2.91 9.96 9.25
CA ILE A 24 -3.04 8.75 8.43
C ILE A 24 -3.20 9.18 6.97
N MET A 25 -2.53 8.47 6.09
CA MET A 25 -2.73 8.60 4.65
C MET A 25 -4.14 8.12 4.25
N GLY A 26 -4.81 8.89 3.40
CA GLY A 26 -6.10 8.52 2.83
C GLY A 26 -5.98 7.42 1.77
N THR A 27 -4.84 7.35 1.09
CA THR A 27 -4.53 6.30 0.13
C THR A 27 -4.16 5.00 0.85
N ARG A 28 -4.56 3.87 0.24
CA ARG A 28 -4.28 2.53 0.74
C ARG A 28 -3.67 1.69 -0.36
N ILE A 29 -2.54 1.07 -0.06
CA ILE A 29 -1.94 0.05 -0.93
C ILE A 29 -2.84 -1.19 -0.88
N MET A 30 -3.12 -1.77 -2.04
CA MET A 30 -3.96 -2.97 -2.09
C MET A 30 -3.20 -4.21 -1.65
N ASP A 31 -3.86 -5.06 -0.85
CA ASP A 31 -3.36 -6.40 -0.54
C ASP A 31 -3.48 -7.29 -1.77
N SER A 32 -2.45 -7.19 -2.61
CA SER A 32 -2.30 -7.92 -3.86
C SER A 32 -1.37 -9.10 -3.64
N LYS A 33 -1.76 -10.29 -4.12
CA LYS A 33 -0.89 -11.47 -4.15
C LYS A 33 0.45 -11.19 -4.86
N ARG A 34 0.52 -10.14 -5.69
CA ARG A 34 1.74 -9.69 -6.38
C ARG A 34 2.83 -9.23 -5.41
N PHE A 35 2.48 -8.58 -4.29
CA PHE A 35 3.46 -8.24 -3.24
C PHE A 35 3.94 -9.48 -2.48
N ARG A 36 3.12 -10.53 -2.39
CA ARG A 36 3.50 -11.78 -1.68
C ARG A 36 4.48 -12.62 -2.48
N LYS A 37 4.34 -12.62 -3.81
CA LYS A 37 5.28 -13.27 -4.74
C LYS A 37 6.63 -12.56 -4.83
N GLU A 38 6.74 -11.34 -4.30
CA GLU A 38 8.04 -10.66 -4.18
C GLU A 38 8.97 -11.41 -3.22
N THR A 39 8.43 -12.15 -2.24
CA THR A 39 9.19 -12.90 -1.24
C THR A 39 9.47 -14.35 -1.62
N ASP A 40 8.82 -14.88 -2.67
CA ASP A 40 9.08 -16.23 -3.18
C ASP A 40 10.38 -16.25 -4.02
N ASP A 41 11.18 -17.32 -3.87
CA ASP A 41 12.41 -17.54 -4.66
C ASP A 41 12.13 -17.84 -6.15
N THR A 42 10.88 -18.16 -6.50
CA THR A 42 10.44 -18.34 -7.88
C THR A 42 10.16 -17.01 -8.55
N ALA A 43 11.16 -16.53 -9.29
CA ALA A 43 11.17 -15.30 -10.08
C ALA A 43 9.86 -15.08 -10.89
N GLY A 44 9.15 -14.01 -10.55
CA GLY A 44 7.93 -13.62 -11.27
C GLY A 44 7.37 -12.26 -10.87
N TYR A 45 8.26 -11.26 -10.70
CA TYR A 45 8.01 -9.83 -10.42
C TYR A 45 7.40 -9.54 -9.02
N VAL A 46 7.94 -8.58 -8.24
CA VAL A 46 7.71 -7.12 -8.31
C VAL A 46 8.84 -6.33 -7.57
N PHE A 47 9.14 -5.07 -7.95
CA PHE A 47 9.99 -4.05 -7.28
C PHE A 47 11.41 -4.39 -6.74
N ARG A 48 12.04 -5.52 -7.08
CA ARG A 48 13.40 -5.84 -6.58
C ARG A 48 14.57 -5.01 -7.15
N SER A 49 14.31 -4.00 -7.97
CA SER A 49 15.41 -3.20 -8.53
C SER A 49 15.47 -1.83 -7.88
N SER A 50 16.57 -1.55 -7.17
CA SER A 50 16.97 -0.19 -6.82
C SER A 50 17.55 0.58 -8.02
N LEU A 51 17.84 -0.13 -9.12
CA LEU A 51 18.46 0.40 -10.34
C LEU A 51 17.48 0.67 -11.48
N LEU A 52 16.34 -0.04 -11.51
CA LEU A 52 15.34 0.06 -12.56
C LEU A 52 14.04 0.66 -12.01
N PRO A 53 13.36 1.52 -12.80
CA PRO A 53 12.12 2.13 -12.37
C PRO A 53 11.03 1.08 -12.15
N ALA A 54 10.15 1.39 -11.20
CA ALA A 54 8.93 0.66 -10.94
C ALA A 54 8.05 0.50 -12.20
N GLU A 55 7.50 -0.69 -12.42
CA GLU A 55 6.59 -0.94 -13.54
C GLU A 55 5.28 -0.14 -13.38
N ILE A 56 5.00 0.79 -14.30
CA ILE A 56 3.90 1.77 -14.17
C ILE A 56 2.53 1.10 -14.06
N GLN A 57 2.26 0.07 -14.87
CA GLN A 57 0.97 -0.62 -14.83
C GLN A 57 0.74 -1.29 -13.48
N LEU A 58 1.79 -1.85 -12.90
CA LEU A 58 1.72 -2.48 -11.61
C LEU A 58 1.49 -1.46 -10.50
N MET A 59 2.21 -0.33 -10.51
CA MET A 59 2.03 0.77 -9.56
C MET A 59 0.55 1.19 -9.49
N LYS A 60 -0.07 1.39 -10.65
CA LYS A 60 -1.50 1.74 -10.78
C LYS A 60 -2.42 0.63 -10.25
N VAL A 61 -2.14 -0.62 -10.63
CA VAL A 61 -2.92 -1.80 -10.21
C VAL A 61 -2.75 -2.10 -8.72
N THR A 62 -1.75 -1.58 -8.03
CA THR A 62 -1.60 -1.73 -6.56
C THR A 62 -1.93 -0.46 -5.78
N LYS A 63 -2.28 0.64 -6.47
CA LYS A 63 -2.45 2.00 -5.92
C LYS A 63 -1.18 2.55 -5.25
N LEU A 64 -0.02 2.05 -5.65
CA LEU A 64 1.26 2.50 -5.08
C LEU A 64 1.63 3.88 -5.63
N ASP A 65 1.24 4.17 -6.88
CA ASP A 65 1.33 5.51 -7.47
C ASP A 65 0.63 6.58 -6.63
N LEU A 66 -0.62 6.33 -6.23
CA LEU A 66 -1.38 7.25 -5.39
C LEU A 66 -0.78 7.39 -3.99
N PHE A 67 -0.31 6.28 -3.42
CA PHE A 67 0.41 6.29 -2.15
C PHE A 67 1.66 7.17 -2.20
N VAL A 68 2.50 7.00 -3.22
CA VAL A 68 3.72 7.80 -3.38
C VAL A 68 3.38 9.28 -3.57
N GLU A 69 2.35 9.60 -4.36
CA GLU A 69 1.92 10.98 -4.57
C GLU A 69 1.47 11.65 -3.25
N GLU A 70 0.65 10.96 -2.45
CA GLU A 70 0.24 11.47 -1.15
C GLU A 70 1.42 11.56 -0.17
N PHE A 71 2.31 10.57 -0.18
CA PHE A 71 3.49 10.55 0.68
C PHE A 71 4.37 11.76 0.44
N LEU A 72 4.71 12.05 -0.83
CA LEU A 72 5.53 13.20 -1.21
C LEU A 72 4.88 14.53 -0.80
N LYS A 73 3.55 14.65 -0.95
CA LYS A 73 2.80 15.84 -0.49
C LYS A 73 2.90 16.03 1.03
N ILE A 74 2.86 14.94 1.79
CA ILE A 74 2.96 14.99 3.27
C ILE A 74 4.40 15.29 3.70
N THR A 75 5.40 14.69 3.06
CA THR A 75 6.82 14.88 3.42
C THR A 75 7.44 16.14 2.82
N GLN A 76 6.74 16.84 1.93
CA GLN A 76 7.23 18.03 1.21
C GLN A 76 8.51 17.74 0.41
N LEU A 77 8.55 16.57 -0.25
CA LEU A 77 9.67 16.12 -1.09
C LEU A 77 9.34 16.20 -2.58
#